data_AF-A0A9D7X9B0-F1
#
_entry.id   AF-A0A9D7X9B0-F1
#
_cell.length_a   1.000
_cell.length_b   1.000
_cell.length_c   1.000
_cell.angle_alpha   90.00
_cell.angle_beta   90.00
_cell.angle_gamma   90.00
#
_symmetry.space_group_name_H-M   'P 1'
#
loop_
_entity.id
_entity.type
_entity.pdbx_description
1 polymer ?
#
loop_
_entity_poly.entity_id
_entity_poly.type
_entity_poly.pdbx_seq_one_letter_code
_entity_poly.pdbx_strand_id
1 'polypeptide(L)'
;MNPNLIRGLYALIDTTWLAPATLTDAAAAAIRGGARLVQYRDKTADAAERAERARAVFRVCRQLGAVFIVNDDVDLADELMAHGVHLGEHDATVGAARARLGPLAIIGASCYDSVVNAQRAADAGASYLAFGAFFPSPTKTNTRHAEPFLLRKAKALGLPLVAIGGITPDNAPELIAEGADAIAVASGLLTGGDIETAARRYAGLFLEAAGHGSPLPPHCHSPVLACSADLGKATRQLSVRTLTMRATTATIHLDALRHNLKRVRALAPRAKIMAVVKADGYGHGLERVAQALAGADAFGVATLTDAERVRRAGLSHRVVLLSGFDELGDLALVRELAIDCVVHHESQLAMLERSPAQAPQSLWIKIDTGMHRLGFAPEQARRVFERLRALAQVGEIRWMTHFACADDNDRERTDEQMARFRAAIGDLPGERSLANSAAVQAFSASHGDWVRPGGMLYGLSTFAHKMGHDLGLQPAMSLSTRLISIQQLSTGDAVGYGAGYRCPRPMRVGIAAVGYGDGYPRHAPTGTPVKIAGQSAQVIGRVSMDLLAIDLSAAPAAEIGSEVLLWGPQLPVERVAEAAGTIGYELVCGVTRRVQFAASQASEPVSVAA
;
A
#
# COMPACT_ATOMS: atom_id res chain seq x y z
N MET A 1 -4.13 -9.84 -7.82
CA MET A 1 -4.16 -8.40 -8.18
C MET A 1 -5.48 -7.82 -7.69
N ASN A 2 -5.55 -6.56 -7.25
CA ASN A 2 -6.82 -5.99 -6.80
C ASN A 2 -7.71 -5.71 -8.04
N PRO A 3 -8.84 -6.43 -8.26
CA PRO A 3 -9.69 -6.21 -9.44
C PRO A 3 -10.23 -4.78 -9.50
N ASN A 4 -10.25 -4.04 -8.39
CA ASN A 4 -10.62 -2.63 -8.33
C ASN A 4 -9.64 -1.65 -9.01
N LEU A 5 -8.49 -2.11 -9.51
CA LEU A 5 -7.51 -1.23 -10.18
C LEU A 5 -7.88 -0.95 -11.64
N ILE A 6 -8.59 -1.86 -12.32
CA ILE A 6 -8.98 -1.72 -13.72
C ILE A 6 -10.49 -1.47 -13.79
N ARG A 7 -10.88 -0.22 -13.53
CA ARG A 7 -12.29 0.18 -13.56
C ARG A 7 -12.47 1.65 -13.94
N GLY A 8 -13.62 1.96 -14.51
CA GLY A 8 -14.01 3.32 -14.85
C GLY A 8 -13.33 3.84 -16.13
N LEU A 9 -13.02 5.14 -16.14
CA LEU A 9 -12.35 5.76 -17.28
C LEU A 9 -10.87 5.33 -17.33
N TYR A 10 -10.51 4.74 -18.46
CA TYR A 10 -9.14 4.46 -18.90
C TYR A 10 -8.79 5.47 -20.01
N ALA A 11 -7.92 6.43 -19.71
CA ALA A 11 -7.44 7.42 -20.67
C ALA A 11 -6.25 6.89 -21.50
N LEU A 12 -6.36 6.93 -22.83
CA LEU A 12 -5.24 6.74 -23.76
C LEU A 12 -4.62 8.11 -24.06
N ILE A 13 -3.43 8.38 -23.52
CA ILE A 13 -2.66 9.58 -23.81
C ILE A 13 -1.73 9.25 -24.99
N ASP A 14 -2.11 9.72 -26.17
CA ASP A 14 -1.55 9.29 -27.46
C ASP A 14 -1.02 10.49 -28.26
N THR A 15 0.26 10.45 -28.66
CA THR A 15 0.93 11.51 -29.44
C THR A 15 0.38 11.70 -30.84
N THR A 16 -0.47 10.80 -31.33
CA THR A 16 -1.22 10.99 -32.57
C THR A 16 -2.22 12.14 -32.46
N TRP A 17 -2.71 12.44 -31.24
CA TRP A 17 -3.75 13.45 -31.00
C TRP A 17 -3.25 14.67 -30.22
N LEU A 18 -2.13 14.52 -29.50
CA LEU A 18 -1.58 15.56 -28.65
C LEU A 18 -0.18 15.94 -29.11
N ALA A 19 0.11 17.24 -29.04
CA ALA A 19 1.49 17.70 -29.13
C ALA A 19 2.30 17.13 -27.95
N PRO A 20 3.57 16.71 -28.15
CA PRO A 20 4.38 16.15 -27.07
C PRO A 20 4.46 17.02 -25.80
N ALA A 21 4.45 18.34 -25.95
CA ALA A 21 4.51 19.29 -24.84
C ALA A 21 3.25 19.29 -23.95
N THR A 22 2.10 18.77 -24.42
CA THR A 22 0.82 18.81 -23.69
C THR A 22 0.44 17.49 -23.04
N LEU A 23 1.28 16.45 -23.18
CA LEU A 23 0.98 15.10 -22.68
C LEU A 23 0.77 15.05 -21.16
N THR A 24 1.58 15.76 -20.39
CA THR A 24 1.47 15.83 -18.93
C THR A 24 0.21 16.55 -18.48
N ASP A 25 -0.14 17.65 -19.16
CA ASP A 25 -1.33 18.44 -18.85
C ASP A 25 -2.60 17.67 -19.22
N ALA A 26 -2.59 16.98 -20.35
CA ALA A 26 -3.67 16.09 -20.77
C ALA A 26 -3.88 14.94 -19.77
N ALA A 27 -2.80 14.30 -19.33
CA ALA A 27 -2.88 13.25 -18.31
C ALA A 27 -3.42 13.82 -16.98
N ALA A 28 -2.93 14.96 -16.53
CA ALA A 28 -3.40 15.61 -15.31
C ALA A 28 -4.90 15.95 -15.38
N ALA A 29 -5.33 16.57 -16.49
CA ALA A 29 -6.73 16.91 -16.75
C ALA A 29 -7.63 15.67 -16.76
N ALA A 30 -7.21 14.60 -17.45
CA ALA A 30 -7.96 13.35 -17.49
C ALA A 30 -8.13 12.75 -16.08
N ILE A 31 -7.07 12.75 -15.26
CA ILE A 31 -7.10 12.21 -13.89
C ILE A 31 -7.98 13.07 -12.98
N ARG A 32 -7.89 14.40 -13.06
CA ARG A 32 -8.80 15.31 -12.32
C ARG A 32 -10.26 15.13 -12.73
N GLY A 33 -10.50 14.79 -14.00
CA GLY A 33 -11.81 14.43 -14.52
C GLY A 33 -12.29 13.03 -14.09
N GLY A 34 -11.46 12.25 -13.40
CA GLY A 34 -11.84 10.95 -12.84
C GLY A 34 -11.27 9.74 -13.56
N ALA A 35 -10.35 9.90 -14.52
CA ALA A 35 -9.58 8.79 -15.07
C ALA A 35 -8.79 8.10 -13.95
N ARG A 36 -8.91 6.76 -13.87
CA ARG A 36 -8.19 5.95 -12.88
C ARG A 36 -6.99 5.23 -13.49
N LEU A 37 -6.99 5.10 -14.81
CA LEU A 37 -5.93 4.50 -15.60
C LEU A 37 -5.51 5.44 -16.71
N VAL A 38 -4.21 5.54 -16.92
CA VAL A 38 -3.58 6.27 -18.02
C VAL A 38 -2.66 5.30 -18.74
N GLN A 39 -2.89 5.10 -20.04
CA GLN A 39 -1.91 4.48 -20.91
C GLN A 39 -1.17 5.56 -21.68
N TYR A 40 0.15 5.48 -21.65
CA TYR A 40 1.01 6.29 -22.50
C TYR A 40 1.29 5.55 -23.81
N ARG A 41 1.03 6.22 -24.93
CA ARG A 41 1.25 5.70 -26.27
C ARG A 41 1.96 6.75 -27.13
N ASP A 42 3.19 6.45 -27.52
CA ASP A 42 3.94 7.27 -28.47
C ASP A 42 4.55 6.40 -29.56
N LYS A 43 4.08 6.58 -30.80
CA LYS A 43 4.58 5.87 -31.99
C LYS A 43 5.49 6.72 -32.86
N THR A 44 5.77 7.96 -32.44
CA THR A 44 6.42 8.98 -33.25
C THR A 44 7.86 9.28 -32.80
N ALA A 45 8.15 9.08 -31.52
CA ALA A 45 9.45 9.37 -30.93
C ALA A 45 10.45 8.22 -31.05
N ASP A 46 11.74 8.57 -31.04
CA ASP A 46 12.80 7.59 -30.78
C ASP A 46 12.74 7.05 -29.34
N ALA A 47 13.57 6.06 -29.03
CA ALA A 47 13.53 5.39 -27.74
C ALA A 47 13.84 6.34 -26.56
N ALA A 48 14.77 7.28 -26.72
CA ALA A 48 15.19 8.18 -25.65
C ALA A 48 14.12 9.24 -25.37
N GLU A 49 13.60 9.88 -26.42
CA GLU A 49 12.51 10.84 -26.31
C GLU A 49 11.24 10.17 -25.76
N ARG A 50 10.94 8.95 -26.22
CA ARG A 50 9.80 8.17 -25.74
C ARG A 50 9.94 7.89 -24.23
N ALA A 51 11.13 7.53 -23.77
CA ALA A 51 11.39 7.28 -22.35
C ALA A 51 11.28 8.54 -21.48
N GLU A 52 11.77 9.68 -21.97
CA GLU A 52 11.66 10.96 -21.27
C GLU A 52 10.20 11.38 -21.11
N ARG A 53 9.43 11.36 -22.20
CA ARG A 53 8.00 11.71 -22.21
C ARG A 53 7.18 10.75 -21.35
N ALA A 54 7.41 9.45 -21.46
CA ALA A 54 6.77 8.45 -20.61
C ALA A 54 7.04 8.71 -19.12
N ARG A 55 8.28 9.07 -18.76
CA ARG A 55 8.67 9.41 -17.38
C ARG A 55 8.00 10.67 -16.86
N ALA A 56 7.76 11.65 -17.73
CA ALA A 56 7.03 12.87 -17.38
C ALA A 56 5.55 12.57 -17.09
N VAL A 57 4.88 11.81 -17.98
CA VAL A 57 3.48 11.39 -17.76
C VAL A 57 3.36 10.48 -16.54
N PHE A 58 4.31 9.58 -16.33
CA PHE A 58 4.33 8.68 -15.18
C PHE A 58 4.42 9.45 -13.85
N ARG A 59 5.25 10.51 -13.79
CA ARG A 59 5.33 11.40 -12.62
C ARG A 59 3.96 12.02 -12.28
N VAL A 60 3.25 12.54 -13.27
CA VAL A 60 1.89 13.09 -13.09
C VAL A 60 0.92 12.03 -12.56
N CYS A 61 0.95 10.82 -13.15
CA CYS A 61 0.08 9.73 -12.72
C CYS A 61 0.36 9.34 -11.26
N ARG A 62 1.64 9.26 -10.86
CA ARG A 62 2.02 8.97 -9.47
C ARG A 62 1.57 10.06 -8.50
N GLN A 63 1.75 11.33 -8.87
CA GLN A 63 1.36 12.48 -8.05
C GLN A 63 -0.16 12.52 -7.81
N LEU A 64 -0.95 12.16 -8.81
CA LEU A 64 -2.41 12.21 -8.76
C LEU A 64 -3.07 10.85 -8.42
N GLY A 65 -2.28 9.81 -8.16
CA GLY A 65 -2.76 8.50 -7.72
C GLY A 65 -3.47 7.66 -8.79
N ALA A 66 -3.10 7.82 -10.06
CA ALA A 66 -3.61 7.03 -11.18
C ALA A 66 -2.65 5.89 -11.57
N VAL A 67 -3.22 4.80 -12.09
CA VAL A 67 -2.45 3.68 -12.67
C VAL A 67 -1.85 4.13 -14.00
N PHE A 68 -0.57 3.82 -14.21
CA PHE A 68 0.18 4.17 -15.41
C PHE A 68 0.63 2.91 -16.14
N ILE A 69 0.27 2.80 -17.41
CA ILE A 69 0.55 1.64 -18.26
C ILE A 69 1.29 2.10 -19.52
N VAL A 70 2.35 1.40 -19.91
CA VAL A 70 3.04 1.65 -21.18
C VAL A 70 2.37 0.84 -22.30
N ASN A 71 2.18 1.45 -23.48
CA ASN A 71 1.67 0.76 -24.65
C ASN A 71 2.78 0.00 -25.37
N ASP A 72 2.60 -1.30 -25.61
CA ASP A 72 3.39 -2.24 -26.44
C ASP A 72 4.84 -2.51 -25.93
N ASP A 73 5.48 -1.55 -25.26
CA ASP A 73 6.91 -1.54 -24.93
C ASP A 73 7.19 -2.08 -23.50
N VAL A 74 7.50 -3.38 -23.42
CA VAL A 74 7.80 -4.07 -22.14
C VAL A 74 9.11 -3.57 -21.52
N ASP A 75 10.13 -3.29 -22.34
CA ASP A 75 11.43 -2.87 -21.81
C ASP A 75 11.35 -1.44 -21.25
N LEU A 76 10.60 -0.55 -21.89
CA LEU A 76 10.32 0.77 -21.34
C LEU A 76 9.49 0.69 -20.04
N ALA A 77 8.53 -0.23 -19.96
CA ALA A 77 7.77 -0.45 -18.72
C ALA A 77 8.69 -0.92 -17.58
N ASP A 78 9.66 -1.79 -17.87
CA ASP A 78 10.67 -2.27 -16.92
C ASP A 78 11.61 -1.14 -16.49
N GLU A 79 12.16 -0.38 -17.44
CA GLU A 79 13.08 0.74 -17.20
C GLU A 79 12.46 1.78 -16.25
N LEU A 80 11.18 2.10 -16.47
CA LEU A 80 10.47 3.09 -15.65
C LEU A 80 9.94 2.53 -14.33
N MET A 81 10.02 1.21 -14.11
CA MET A 81 9.27 0.51 -13.07
C MET A 81 7.79 0.93 -13.08
N ALA A 82 7.20 0.98 -14.28
CA ALA A 82 5.81 1.34 -14.48
C ALA A 82 4.86 0.36 -13.78
N HIS A 83 3.60 0.76 -13.57
CA HIS A 83 2.63 -0.17 -12.98
C HIS A 83 2.32 -1.35 -13.91
N GLY A 84 2.55 -1.20 -15.22
CA GLY A 84 2.35 -2.28 -16.16
C GLY A 84 2.46 -1.90 -17.64
N VAL A 85 2.05 -2.84 -18.50
CA VAL A 85 2.08 -2.74 -19.96
C VAL A 85 0.76 -3.22 -20.57
N HIS A 86 0.39 -2.71 -21.74
CA HIS A 86 -0.71 -3.24 -22.56
C HIS A 86 -0.15 -3.78 -23.87
N LEU A 87 -0.60 -4.96 -24.30
CA LEU A 87 -0.03 -5.72 -25.41
C LEU A 87 -1.09 -6.06 -26.46
N GLY A 88 -0.76 -5.80 -27.72
CA GLY A 88 -1.45 -6.21 -28.93
C GLY A 88 -0.97 -7.55 -29.50
N GLU A 89 -1.50 -7.92 -30.67
CA GLU A 89 -1.22 -9.21 -31.35
C GLU A 89 0.24 -9.35 -31.83
N HIS A 90 0.93 -8.24 -32.07
CA HIS A 90 2.30 -8.23 -32.62
C HIS A 90 3.39 -7.89 -31.61
N ASP A 91 3.02 -7.74 -30.33
CA ASP A 91 3.93 -7.36 -29.26
C ASP A 91 4.47 -8.60 -28.52
N ALA A 92 5.20 -8.38 -27.43
CA ALA A 92 5.61 -9.45 -26.54
C ALA A 92 4.40 -10.25 -26.03
N THR A 93 4.57 -11.56 -25.81
CA THR A 93 3.50 -12.38 -25.22
C THR A 93 3.25 -11.98 -23.76
N VAL A 94 2.01 -12.16 -23.29
CA VAL A 94 1.63 -11.92 -21.88
C VAL A 94 2.57 -12.68 -20.92
N GLY A 95 2.91 -13.92 -21.24
CA GLY A 95 3.82 -14.74 -20.44
C GLY A 95 5.25 -14.17 -20.40
N ALA A 96 5.78 -13.69 -21.54
CA ALA A 96 7.09 -13.05 -21.59
C ALA A 96 7.12 -11.73 -20.81
N ALA A 97 6.10 -10.89 -20.97
CA ALA A 97 5.96 -9.66 -20.19
C ALA A 97 5.82 -9.95 -18.68
N ARG A 98 5.10 -11.02 -18.30
CA ARG A 98 4.97 -11.46 -16.90
C ARG A 98 6.29 -11.92 -16.31
N ALA A 99 7.10 -12.64 -17.10
CA ALA A 99 8.43 -13.08 -16.69
C ALA A 99 9.39 -11.89 -16.51
N ARG A 100 9.29 -10.88 -17.39
CA ARG A 100 10.14 -9.68 -17.37
C ARG A 100 9.78 -8.71 -16.24
N LEU A 101 8.51 -8.30 -16.17
CA LEU A 101 8.03 -7.25 -15.25
C LEU A 101 7.63 -7.80 -13.86
N GLY A 102 7.59 -9.12 -13.71
CA GLY A 102 7.30 -9.78 -12.45
C GLY A 102 5.80 -9.97 -12.13
N PRO A 103 5.51 -10.63 -10.99
CA PRO A 103 4.17 -11.11 -10.67
C PRO A 103 3.17 -10.01 -10.28
N LEU A 104 3.66 -8.79 -10.01
CA LEU A 104 2.82 -7.66 -9.59
C LEU A 104 2.45 -6.71 -10.74
N ALA A 105 3.13 -6.80 -11.90
CA ALA A 105 2.89 -5.91 -13.03
C ALA A 105 1.47 -6.06 -13.60
N ILE A 106 0.83 -4.97 -13.98
CA ILE A 106 -0.47 -4.98 -14.63
C ILE A 106 -0.27 -5.25 -16.13
N ILE A 107 -0.70 -6.41 -16.62
CA ILE A 107 -0.52 -6.78 -18.03
C ILE A 107 -1.87 -6.83 -18.71
N GLY A 108 -2.15 -5.85 -19.57
CA GLY A 108 -3.33 -5.83 -20.42
C GLY A 108 -3.10 -6.58 -21.72
N ALA A 109 -4.12 -7.26 -22.23
CA ALA A 109 -4.06 -7.92 -23.53
C ALA A 109 -5.22 -7.48 -24.42
N SER A 110 -4.94 -7.10 -25.66
CA SER A 110 -5.95 -6.92 -26.71
C SER A 110 -6.44 -8.28 -27.20
N CYS A 111 -7.71 -8.58 -26.93
CA CYS A 111 -8.41 -9.79 -27.35
C CYS A 111 -9.21 -9.59 -28.65
N TYR A 112 -9.34 -8.33 -29.09
CA TYR A 112 -10.08 -7.91 -30.28
C TYR A 112 -11.54 -8.36 -30.22
N ASP A 113 -11.97 -9.25 -31.11
CA ASP A 113 -13.31 -9.84 -31.22
C ASP A 113 -13.35 -11.32 -30.79
N SER A 114 -12.32 -11.83 -30.11
CA SER A 114 -12.13 -13.27 -29.87
C SER A 114 -12.06 -13.63 -28.38
N VAL A 115 -13.05 -14.41 -27.91
CA VAL A 115 -13.03 -15.02 -26.57
C VAL A 115 -11.91 -16.05 -26.43
N VAL A 116 -11.49 -16.70 -27.53
CA VAL A 116 -10.37 -17.65 -27.51
C VAL A 116 -9.06 -16.91 -27.21
N ASN A 117 -8.84 -15.75 -27.82
CA ASN A 117 -7.69 -14.90 -27.50
C ASN A 117 -7.75 -14.43 -26.04
N ALA A 118 -8.95 -14.13 -25.55
CA ALA A 118 -9.16 -13.74 -24.17
C ALA A 118 -8.83 -14.85 -23.18
N GLN A 119 -9.25 -16.10 -23.46
CA GLN A 119 -8.89 -17.27 -22.66
C GLN A 119 -7.37 -17.49 -22.66
N ARG A 120 -6.72 -17.45 -23.83
CA ARG A 120 -5.25 -17.59 -23.93
C ARG A 120 -4.50 -16.53 -23.14
N ALA A 121 -4.96 -15.28 -23.19
CA ALA A 121 -4.37 -14.19 -22.43
C ALA A 121 -4.57 -14.40 -20.92
N ALA A 122 -5.76 -14.82 -20.49
CA ALA A 122 -6.05 -15.14 -19.10
C ALA A 122 -5.14 -16.27 -18.57
N ASP A 123 -5.02 -17.37 -19.33
CA ASP A 123 -4.18 -18.51 -19.00
C ASP A 123 -2.69 -18.13 -18.93
N ALA A 124 -2.26 -17.20 -19.78
CA ALA A 124 -0.91 -16.65 -19.79
C ALA A 124 -0.63 -15.64 -18.65
N GLY A 125 -1.63 -15.32 -17.82
CA GLY A 125 -1.47 -14.43 -16.65
C GLY A 125 -1.77 -12.96 -16.92
N ALA A 126 -2.65 -12.65 -17.88
CA ALA A 126 -3.15 -11.30 -18.09
C ALA A 126 -3.89 -10.78 -16.86
N SER A 127 -3.85 -9.46 -16.69
CA SER A 127 -4.45 -8.73 -15.58
C SER A 127 -5.81 -8.13 -15.93
N TYR A 128 -6.05 -7.87 -17.20
CA TYR A 128 -7.34 -7.49 -17.77
C TYR A 128 -7.38 -7.83 -19.26
N LEU A 129 -8.59 -7.92 -19.81
CA LEU A 129 -8.86 -8.35 -21.18
C LEU A 129 -9.55 -7.22 -21.93
N ALA A 130 -8.98 -6.77 -23.05
CA ALA A 130 -9.50 -5.65 -23.83
C ALA A 130 -10.16 -6.13 -25.13
N PHE A 131 -11.43 -5.77 -25.33
CA PHE A 131 -12.19 -6.11 -26.53
C PHE A 131 -12.47 -4.88 -27.37
N GLY A 132 -12.42 -5.02 -28.70
CA GLY A 132 -12.68 -3.92 -29.63
C GLY A 132 -12.16 -4.17 -31.04
N ALA A 133 -12.44 -3.28 -31.99
CA ALA A 133 -13.18 -2.03 -31.78
C ALA A 133 -14.70 -2.28 -31.70
N PHE A 134 -15.39 -1.68 -30.72
CA PHE A 134 -16.86 -1.76 -30.64
C PHE A 134 -17.57 -0.81 -31.60
N PHE A 135 -16.99 0.38 -31.80
CA PHE A 135 -17.55 1.40 -32.70
C PHE A 135 -16.48 1.90 -33.68
N PRO A 136 -16.90 2.43 -34.85
CA PRO A 136 -15.97 3.04 -35.81
C PRO A 136 -15.09 4.12 -35.17
N SER A 137 -13.82 4.16 -35.58
CA SER A 137 -12.83 5.12 -35.08
C SER A 137 -12.07 5.75 -36.24
N PRO A 138 -11.71 7.04 -36.17
CA PRO A 138 -10.95 7.72 -37.23
C PRO A 138 -9.56 7.11 -37.53
N THR A 139 -9.01 6.31 -36.60
CA THR A 139 -7.62 5.80 -36.66
C THR A 139 -7.46 4.38 -37.20
N LYS A 140 -8.54 3.65 -37.48
CA LYS A 140 -8.46 2.27 -38.01
C LYS A 140 -9.50 2.06 -39.12
N THR A 141 -9.06 2.14 -40.38
CA THR A 141 -9.87 1.97 -41.60
C THR A 141 -10.14 0.52 -41.99
N ASN A 142 -9.52 -0.43 -41.30
CA ASN A 142 -9.77 -1.86 -41.47
C ASN A 142 -9.63 -2.54 -40.11
N THR A 143 -10.71 -2.97 -39.47
CA THR A 143 -10.58 -3.70 -38.20
C THR A 143 -11.83 -4.47 -37.82
N ARG A 144 -11.59 -5.72 -37.43
CA ARG A 144 -12.49 -6.59 -36.68
C ARG A 144 -13.38 -5.81 -35.70
N HIS A 145 -14.68 -6.05 -35.76
CA HIS A 145 -15.66 -5.43 -34.87
C HIS A 145 -16.05 -6.40 -33.76
N ALA A 146 -15.91 -5.95 -32.53
CA ALA A 146 -16.35 -6.71 -31.37
C ALA A 146 -17.84 -6.43 -31.13
N GLU A 147 -18.62 -7.49 -30.92
CA GLU A 147 -20.03 -7.38 -30.56
C GLU A 147 -20.17 -7.23 -29.03
N PRO A 148 -21.04 -6.34 -28.50
CA PRO A 148 -21.18 -6.09 -27.07
C PRO A 148 -21.40 -7.35 -26.21
N PHE A 149 -22.09 -8.37 -26.73
CA PHE A 149 -22.30 -9.65 -26.02
C PHE A 149 -21.00 -10.38 -25.66
N LEU A 150 -19.88 -10.08 -26.34
CA LEU A 150 -18.56 -10.65 -26.03
C LEU A 150 -18.12 -10.29 -24.61
N LEU A 151 -18.43 -9.08 -24.13
CA LEU A 151 -18.15 -8.67 -22.75
C LEU A 151 -18.90 -9.57 -21.77
N ARG A 152 -20.20 -9.79 -22.01
CA ARG A 152 -21.04 -10.67 -21.20
C ARG A 152 -20.51 -12.10 -21.17
N LYS A 153 -20.06 -12.63 -22.31
CA LYS A 153 -19.47 -13.97 -22.42
C LYS A 153 -18.11 -14.06 -21.70
N ALA A 154 -17.29 -13.01 -21.82
CA ALA A 154 -15.97 -12.96 -21.21
C ALA A 154 -16.00 -12.77 -19.69
N LYS A 155 -17.13 -12.35 -19.08
CA LYS A 155 -17.27 -12.27 -17.61
C LYS A 155 -16.91 -13.58 -16.90
N ALA A 156 -17.17 -14.72 -17.53
CA ALA A 156 -16.84 -16.04 -16.97
C ALA A 156 -15.33 -16.24 -16.74
N LEU A 157 -14.47 -15.46 -17.40
CA LEU A 157 -13.01 -15.53 -17.26
C LEU A 157 -12.50 -14.89 -15.96
N GLY A 158 -13.34 -14.17 -15.21
CA GLY A 158 -13.03 -13.64 -13.88
C GLY A 158 -11.96 -12.53 -13.86
N LEU A 159 -11.63 -11.96 -15.02
CA LEU A 159 -10.71 -10.83 -15.15
C LEU A 159 -11.47 -9.55 -15.53
N PRO A 160 -10.98 -8.36 -15.12
CA PRO A 160 -11.56 -7.10 -15.56
C PRO A 160 -11.63 -6.98 -17.08
N LEU A 161 -12.76 -6.49 -17.58
CA LEU A 161 -13.03 -6.32 -18.99
C LEU A 161 -12.93 -4.85 -19.39
N VAL A 162 -12.10 -4.57 -20.39
CA VAL A 162 -11.91 -3.23 -20.94
C VAL A 162 -12.53 -3.17 -22.33
N ALA A 163 -13.43 -2.23 -22.56
CA ALA A 163 -13.91 -1.96 -23.90
C ALA A 163 -13.07 -0.87 -24.58
N ILE A 164 -12.71 -1.05 -25.86
CA ILE A 164 -11.93 -0.09 -26.64
C ILE A 164 -12.53 0.13 -28.03
N GLY A 165 -12.32 1.34 -28.58
CA GLY A 165 -12.56 1.67 -29.98
C GLY A 165 -13.89 2.39 -30.24
N GLY A 166 -13.80 3.66 -30.65
CA GLY A 166 -14.94 4.49 -31.06
C GLY A 166 -15.93 4.86 -29.94
N ILE A 167 -15.51 4.72 -28.68
CA ILE A 167 -16.39 4.94 -27.52
C ILE A 167 -16.59 6.44 -27.29
N THR A 168 -17.85 6.85 -27.13
CA THR A 168 -18.33 8.20 -26.80
C THR A 168 -19.19 8.13 -25.53
N PRO A 169 -19.51 9.26 -24.87
CA PRO A 169 -20.40 9.23 -23.71
C PRO A 169 -21.82 8.73 -24.03
N ASP A 170 -22.23 8.80 -25.30
CA ASP A 170 -23.57 8.42 -25.74
C ASP A 170 -23.68 6.91 -25.98
N ASN A 171 -22.59 6.23 -26.37
CA ASN A 171 -22.59 4.79 -26.65
C ASN A 171 -21.92 3.93 -25.54
N ALA A 172 -21.12 4.54 -24.66
CA ALA A 172 -20.48 3.86 -23.54
C ALA A 172 -21.45 3.16 -22.56
N PRO A 173 -22.67 3.69 -22.26
CA PRO A 173 -23.60 3.03 -21.34
C PRO A 173 -23.98 1.60 -21.76
N GLU A 174 -24.09 1.34 -23.07
CA GLU A 174 -24.38 0.00 -23.59
C GLU A 174 -23.28 -1.01 -23.22
N LEU A 175 -22.01 -0.61 -23.41
CA LEU A 175 -20.87 -1.46 -23.10
C LEU A 175 -20.72 -1.71 -21.59
N ILE A 176 -21.00 -0.69 -20.77
CA ILE A 176 -21.01 -0.81 -19.30
C ILE A 176 -22.10 -1.79 -18.86
N ALA A 177 -23.30 -1.68 -19.44
CA ALA A 177 -24.41 -2.60 -19.16
C ALA A 177 -24.09 -4.05 -19.56
N GLU A 178 -23.36 -4.24 -20.68
CA GLU A 178 -22.90 -5.57 -21.11
C GLU A 178 -21.75 -6.13 -20.28
N GLY A 179 -21.08 -5.29 -19.48
CA GLY A 179 -20.10 -5.76 -18.50
C GLY A 179 -18.71 -5.17 -18.58
N ALA A 180 -18.49 -4.09 -19.33
CA ALA A 180 -17.22 -3.40 -19.28
C ALA A 180 -16.96 -2.86 -17.86
N ASP A 181 -15.87 -3.29 -17.24
CA ASP A 181 -15.39 -2.73 -15.98
C ASP A 181 -14.70 -1.38 -16.21
N ALA A 182 -14.07 -1.20 -17.37
CA ALA A 182 -13.49 0.05 -17.82
C ALA A 182 -13.69 0.31 -19.32
N ILE A 183 -13.65 1.58 -19.71
CA ILE A 183 -13.66 2.01 -21.12
C ILE A 183 -12.39 2.77 -21.45
N ALA A 184 -11.68 2.32 -22.48
CA ALA A 184 -10.45 2.93 -22.98
C ALA A 184 -10.77 3.97 -24.06
N VAL A 185 -10.48 5.24 -23.78
CA VAL A 185 -10.86 6.38 -24.63
C VAL A 185 -9.62 7.20 -25.00
N ALA A 186 -9.48 7.46 -26.31
CA ALA A 186 -8.43 8.31 -26.89
C ALA A 186 -9.03 9.57 -27.53
N SER A 187 -9.41 9.53 -28.81
CA SER A 187 -9.92 10.69 -29.55
C SER A 187 -11.12 11.36 -28.86
N GLY A 188 -12.11 10.57 -28.42
CA GLY A 188 -13.28 11.08 -27.69
C GLY A 188 -12.97 11.79 -26.37
N LEU A 189 -11.74 11.68 -25.85
CA LEU A 189 -11.23 12.41 -24.69
C LEU A 189 -10.33 13.58 -25.10
N LEU A 190 -9.51 13.40 -26.14
CA LEU A 190 -8.41 14.30 -26.48
C LEU A 190 -8.72 15.36 -27.54
N THR A 191 -9.75 15.17 -28.38
CA THR A 191 -10.04 16.09 -29.50
C THR A 191 -11.22 17.03 -29.26
N GLY A 192 -11.92 16.89 -28.12
CA GLY A 192 -13.20 17.57 -27.84
C GLY A 192 -13.12 18.90 -27.09
N GLY A 193 -11.93 19.48 -26.92
CA GLY A 193 -11.72 20.69 -26.11
C GLY A 193 -11.20 20.36 -24.69
N ASP A 194 -11.94 20.74 -23.65
CA ASP A 194 -11.54 20.54 -22.25
C ASP A 194 -11.54 19.05 -21.86
N ILE A 195 -10.34 18.50 -21.74
CA ILE A 195 -10.06 17.10 -21.38
C ILE A 195 -10.62 16.75 -20.01
N GLU A 196 -10.58 17.66 -19.03
CA GLU A 196 -11.06 17.39 -17.68
C GLU A 196 -12.59 17.21 -17.67
N THR A 197 -13.29 18.10 -18.38
CA THR A 197 -14.75 18.00 -18.54
C THR A 197 -15.14 16.75 -19.33
N ALA A 198 -14.42 16.43 -20.41
CA ALA A 198 -14.66 15.21 -21.18
C ALA A 198 -14.46 13.96 -20.30
N ALA A 199 -13.35 13.89 -19.56
CA ALA A 199 -13.08 12.79 -18.62
C ALA A 199 -14.19 12.66 -17.56
N ARG A 200 -14.67 13.78 -17.02
CA ARG A 200 -15.78 13.79 -16.03
C ARG A 200 -17.06 13.18 -16.58
N ARG A 201 -17.38 13.41 -17.85
CA ARG A 201 -18.54 12.78 -18.51
C ARG A 201 -18.40 11.26 -18.55
N TYR A 202 -17.27 10.73 -19.01
CA TYR A 202 -17.06 9.28 -19.05
C TYR A 202 -17.01 8.64 -17.66
N ALA A 203 -16.33 9.28 -16.70
CA ALA A 203 -16.24 8.78 -15.34
C ALA A 203 -17.62 8.74 -14.65
N GLY A 204 -18.48 9.72 -14.93
CA GLY A 204 -19.85 9.80 -14.42
C GLY A 204 -20.73 8.61 -14.80
N LEU A 205 -20.54 8.04 -16.00
CA LEU A 205 -21.34 6.89 -16.47
C LEU A 205 -21.24 5.66 -15.56
N PHE A 206 -20.08 5.44 -14.95
CA PHE A 206 -19.89 4.33 -14.00
C PHE A 206 -20.51 4.61 -12.63
N LEU A 207 -20.64 5.88 -12.24
CA LEU A 207 -21.35 6.28 -11.02
C LEU A 207 -22.87 6.14 -11.21
N GLU A 208 -23.38 6.54 -12.38
CA GLU A 208 -24.79 6.39 -12.75
C GLU A 208 -25.19 4.91 -12.84
N ALA A 209 -24.36 4.08 -13.46
CA ALA A 209 -24.58 2.63 -13.52
C ALA A 209 -24.52 1.96 -12.13
N ALA A 210 -23.69 2.46 -11.21
CA ALA A 210 -23.63 1.98 -9.83
C ALA A 210 -24.84 2.43 -8.97
N GLY A 211 -25.48 3.54 -9.33
CA GLY A 211 -26.68 4.06 -8.66
C GLY A 211 -28.00 3.43 -9.15
N HIS A 212 -28.03 2.91 -10.38
CA HIS A 212 -29.20 2.24 -10.96
C HIS A 212 -29.11 0.72 -10.79
N GLY A 213 -29.39 0.24 -9.58
CA GLY A 213 -29.67 -1.18 -9.36
C GLY A 213 -30.95 -1.61 -10.09
N SER A 214 -30.77 -2.24 -11.27
CA SER A 214 -31.74 -3.00 -12.07
C SER A 214 -32.99 -2.24 -12.59
N PRO A 215 -33.14 -2.03 -13.91
CA PRO A 215 -34.44 -1.78 -14.50
C PRO A 215 -35.21 -3.11 -14.60
N LEU A 216 -36.35 -3.19 -13.90
CA LEU A 216 -37.42 -4.14 -14.22
C LEU A 216 -37.88 -3.92 -15.67
N PRO A 217 -38.24 -4.97 -16.43
CA PRO A 217 -38.70 -4.82 -17.81
C PRO A 217 -40.08 -4.12 -17.89
N PRO A 218 -40.42 -3.50 -19.03
CA PRO A 218 -41.54 -2.58 -19.13
C PRO A 218 -42.90 -3.28 -19.12
N HIS A 219 -43.87 -2.53 -18.60
CA HIS A 219 -45.28 -2.82 -18.41
C HIS A 219 -45.97 -3.60 -19.55
N CYS A 220 -46.68 -4.67 -19.19
CA CYS A 220 -47.88 -5.13 -19.88
C CYS A 220 -49.12 -4.51 -19.23
N HIS A 221 -50.06 -4.08 -20.06
CA HIS A 221 -51.26 -3.33 -19.72
C HIS A 221 -52.33 -4.11 -18.92
N SER A 222 -53.06 -3.35 -18.09
CA SER A 222 -54.48 -3.52 -17.67
C SER A 222 -54.81 -4.35 -16.40
N PRO A 223 -55.99 -4.14 -15.77
CA PRO A 223 -56.10 -3.30 -14.57
C PRO A 223 -56.55 -4.04 -13.31
N VAL A 224 -56.30 -3.36 -12.20
CA VAL A 224 -56.82 -3.50 -10.83
C VAL A 224 -58.08 -4.37 -10.69
N LEU A 225 -57.96 -5.41 -9.88
CA LEU A 225 -59.07 -5.98 -9.11
C LEU A 225 -58.57 -6.27 -7.69
N ALA A 226 -59.20 -5.59 -6.74
CA ALA A 226 -58.96 -5.73 -5.32
C ALA A 226 -59.43 -7.10 -4.81
N CYS A 227 -58.65 -7.71 -3.91
CA CYS A 227 -59.21 -8.58 -2.88
C CYS A 227 -58.27 -8.67 -1.68
N SER A 228 -58.81 -8.32 -0.51
CA SER A 228 -58.26 -8.54 0.82
C SER A 228 -58.28 -10.03 1.18
N ALA A 229 -57.24 -10.55 1.82
CA ALA A 229 -57.35 -11.48 2.94
C ALA A 229 -55.97 -11.83 3.52
N ASP A 230 -55.94 -11.87 4.86
CA ASP A 230 -54.91 -12.40 5.74
C ASP A 230 -54.25 -13.70 5.25
N LEU A 231 -52.93 -13.78 5.43
CA LEU A 231 -52.23 -15.00 5.86
C LEU A 231 -50.91 -14.61 6.53
N GLY A 232 -50.86 -14.82 7.83
CA GLY A 232 -49.71 -14.51 8.67
C GLY A 232 -48.54 -15.50 8.56
N LYS A 233 -47.51 -15.12 9.32
CA LYS A 233 -46.31 -15.86 9.76
C LYS A 233 -45.02 -15.67 8.94
N ALA A 234 -43.98 -15.35 9.72
CA ALA A 234 -42.55 -15.39 9.46
C ALA A 234 -41.92 -14.18 8.75
N THR A 235 -41.83 -13.06 9.45
CA THR A 235 -40.78 -12.06 9.23
C THR A 235 -39.42 -12.67 9.61
N ARG A 236 -38.82 -13.44 8.70
CA ARG A 236 -37.36 -13.55 8.66
C ARG A 236 -36.88 -12.22 8.09
N GLN A 237 -36.28 -11.38 8.93
CA GLN A 237 -35.37 -10.33 8.48
C GLN A 237 -34.27 -11.00 7.65
N LEU A 238 -34.46 -11.05 6.33
CA LEU A 238 -33.36 -11.20 5.40
C LEU A 238 -32.61 -9.87 5.44
N SER A 239 -31.66 -9.78 6.38
CA SER A 239 -30.61 -8.78 6.29
C SER A 239 -30.02 -8.92 4.89
N VAL A 240 -30.02 -7.84 4.13
CA VAL A 240 -29.19 -7.73 2.93
C VAL A 240 -27.76 -8.03 3.36
N ARG A 241 -27.31 -9.27 3.17
CA ARG A 241 -25.92 -9.67 3.41
C ARG A 241 -25.11 -8.92 2.37
N THR A 242 -24.47 -7.86 2.81
CA THR A 242 -23.48 -7.09 2.07
C THR A 242 -22.58 -8.07 1.30
N LEU A 243 -22.56 -7.93 -0.01
CA LEU A 243 -21.75 -8.71 -0.94
C LEU A 243 -20.31 -8.83 -0.40
N THR A 244 -19.98 -10.04 0.05
CA THR A 244 -18.67 -10.55 0.50
C THR A 244 -17.63 -9.50 0.91
N MET A 245 -17.71 -9.03 2.16
CA MET A 245 -16.53 -8.51 2.85
C MET A 245 -15.45 -9.60 2.92
N ARG A 246 -14.20 -9.24 2.60
CA ARG A 246 -13.05 -10.14 2.68
C ARG A 246 -12.93 -10.69 4.11
N ALA A 247 -12.52 -11.95 4.24
CA ALA A 247 -12.50 -12.63 5.54
C ALA A 247 -11.45 -12.03 6.51
N THR A 248 -10.33 -11.53 6.00
CA THR A 248 -9.19 -11.06 6.79
C THR A 248 -9.19 -9.55 6.96
N THR A 249 -9.09 -9.10 8.21
CA THR A 249 -9.12 -7.68 8.61
C THR A 249 -7.92 -7.33 9.48
N ALA A 250 -7.26 -6.22 9.16
CA ALA A 250 -6.30 -5.55 10.03
C ALA A 250 -7.01 -4.37 10.72
N THR A 251 -7.30 -4.53 12.01
CA THR A 251 -7.90 -3.47 12.84
C THR A 251 -6.80 -2.64 13.47
N ILE A 252 -6.79 -1.33 13.19
CA ILE A 252 -5.83 -0.36 13.71
C ILE A 252 -6.43 0.37 14.91
N HIS A 253 -5.82 0.20 16.08
CA HIS A 253 -6.25 0.78 17.35
C HIS A 253 -5.61 2.15 17.55
N LEU A 254 -6.35 3.21 17.20
CA LEU A 254 -5.82 4.58 17.25
C LEU A 254 -5.51 5.04 18.69
N ASP A 255 -6.25 4.54 19.68
CA ASP A 255 -6.02 4.86 21.09
C ASP A 255 -4.75 4.20 21.63
N ALA A 256 -4.37 3.03 21.12
CA ALA A 256 -3.09 2.40 21.43
C ALA A 256 -1.92 3.27 20.94
N LEU A 257 -2.01 3.83 19.73
CA LEU A 257 -1.00 4.76 19.19
C LEU A 257 -0.86 6.00 20.11
N ARG A 258 -1.98 6.59 20.54
CA ARG A 258 -1.99 7.75 21.45
C ARG A 258 -1.43 7.41 22.82
N HIS A 259 -1.81 6.25 23.38
CA HIS A 259 -1.28 5.74 24.64
C HIS A 259 0.25 5.56 24.56
N ASN A 260 0.74 4.91 23.50
CA ASN A 260 2.15 4.67 23.30
C ASN A 260 2.94 5.98 23.12
N LEU A 261 2.38 6.98 22.44
CA LEU A 261 2.99 8.31 22.36
C LEU A 261 3.12 8.97 23.74
N LYS A 262 2.09 8.88 24.60
CA LYS A 262 2.17 9.35 25.99
C LYS A 262 3.25 8.58 26.76
N ARG A 263 3.40 7.28 26.52
CA ARG A 263 4.46 6.46 27.12
C ARG A 263 5.85 6.92 26.71
N VAL A 264 6.08 7.24 25.43
CA VAL A 264 7.33 7.87 24.97
C VAL A 264 7.60 9.17 25.73
N ARG A 265 6.60 10.06 25.81
CA ARG A 265 6.74 11.35 26.50
C ARG A 265 7.09 11.18 27.97
N ALA A 266 6.51 10.18 28.65
CA ALA A 266 6.83 9.86 30.04
C ALA A 266 8.26 9.34 30.22
N LEU A 267 8.78 8.58 29.25
CA LEU A 267 10.14 8.05 29.29
C LEU A 267 11.20 9.12 28.98
N ALA A 268 10.90 10.03 28.06
CA ALA A 268 11.81 11.09 27.63
C ALA A 268 11.17 12.49 27.78
N PRO A 269 10.90 12.95 29.02
CA PRO A 269 10.08 14.15 29.28
C PRO A 269 10.70 15.46 28.80
N ARG A 270 12.04 15.48 28.61
CA ARG A 270 12.78 16.67 28.17
C ARG A 270 13.05 16.69 26.66
N ALA A 271 12.83 15.58 25.96
CA ALA A 271 13.13 15.47 24.54
C ALA A 271 11.88 15.74 23.70
N LYS A 272 12.09 16.34 22.52
CA LYS A 272 11.10 16.39 21.45
C LYS A 272 10.94 15.02 20.81
N ILE A 273 9.74 14.68 20.36
CA ILE A 273 9.40 13.37 19.80
C ILE A 273 9.23 13.50 18.30
N MET A 274 10.10 12.84 17.55
CA MET A 274 9.95 12.61 16.12
C MET A 274 9.28 11.24 15.90
N ALA A 275 7.97 11.22 15.66
CA ALA A 275 7.23 9.99 15.42
C ALA A 275 7.59 9.40 14.05
N VAL A 276 8.18 8.20 14.03
CA VAL A 276 8.62 7.57 12.78
C VAL A 276 7.43 6.85 12.13
N VAL A 277 7.01 7.33 10.94
CA VAL A 277 5.81 6.89 10.21
C VAL A 277 6.09 6.38 8.79
N LYS A 278 7.36 6.07 8.50
CA LYS A 278 7.78 5.46 7.23
C LYS A 278 7.09 4.10 6.97
N ALA A 279 7.18 3.63 5.73
CA ALA A 279 6.63 2.34 5.31
C ALA A 279 5.14 2.21 5.63
N ASP A 280 4.39 3.24 5.23
CA ASP A 280 2.94 3.36 5.46
C ASP A 280 2.54 3.30 6.95
N GLY A 281 3.27 4.01 7.83
CA GLY A 281 3.07 3.91 9.27
C GLY A 281 3.32 2.49 9.76
N TYR A 282 4.41 1.84 9.32
CA TYR A 282 4.74 0.45 9.66
C TYR A 282 3.59 -0.52 9.34
N GLY A 283 2.95 -0.35 8.17
CA GLY A 283 1.79 -1.14 7.73
C GLY A 283 0.46 -0.78 8.40
N HIS A 284 0.39 0.24 9.25
CA HIS A 284 -0.86 0.66 9.92
C HIS A 284 -1.62 1.75 9.13
N GLY A 285 -1.06 2.25 8.03
CA GLY A 285 -1.60 3.33 7.21
C GLY A 285 -1.12 4.71 7.68
N LEU A 286 -0.31 5.36 6.86
CA LEU A 286 0.40 6.60 7.21
C LEU A 286 -0.54 7.72 7.67
N GLU A 287 -1.60 8.02 6.92
CA GLU A 287 -2.46 9.16 7.20
C GLU A 287 -3.17 9.01 8.55
N ARG A 288 -3.71 7.81 8.84
CA ARG A 288 -4.39 7.54 10.12
C ARG A 288 -3.43 7.55 11.29
N VAL A 289 -2.22 7.02 11.11
CA VAL A 289 -1.18 7.01 12.13
C VAL A 289 -0.73 8.43 12.43
N ALA A 290 -0.45 9.22 11.39
CA ALA A 290 -0.02 10.60 11.55
C ALA A 290 -1.07 11.45 12.27
N GLN A 291 -2.36 11.27 11.93
CA GLN A 291 -3.47 11.92 12.64
C GLN A 291 -3.57 11.49 14.11
N ALA A 292 -3.46 10.18 14.40
CA ALA A 292 -3.49 9.69 15.78
C ALA A 292 -2.29 10.18 16.61
N LEU A 293 -1.15 10.41 15.95
CA LEU A 293 0.10 10.85 16.56
C LEU A 293 0.35 12.37 16.42
N ALA A 294 -0.69 13.17 16.18
CA ALA A 294 -0.57 14.63 16.05
C ALA A 294 -0.03 15.34 17.32
N GLY A 295 0.09 14.65 18.45
CA GLY A 295 0.78 15.14 19.65
C GLY A 295 2.32 15.01 19.63
N ALA A 296 2.89 14.47 18.55
CA ALA A 296 4.34 14.44 18.33
C ALA A 296 4.86 15.83 17.90
N ASP A 297 6.16 16.06 18.05
CA ASP A 297 6.80 17.33 17.67
C ASP A 297 7.23 17.35 16.19
N ALA A 298 7.49 16.17 15.61
CA ALA A 298 7.82 15.99 14.20
C ALA A 298 7.43 14.58 13.71
N PHE A 299 7.42 14.39 12.39
CA PHE A 299 7.30 13.08 11.75
C PHE A 299 8.58 12.69 11.01
N GLY A 300 9.03 11.46 11.19
CA GLY A 300 10.14 10.88 10.45
C GLY A 300 9.65 9.95 9.33
N VAL A 301 10.03 10.24 8.09
CA VAL A 301 9.67 9.47 6.89
C VAL A 301 10.92 8.99 6.15
N ALA A 302 10.78 8.00 5.26
CA ALA A 302 11.90 7.48 4.47
C ALA A 302 11.91 7.95 3.01
N THR A 303 10.78 8.45 2.51
CA THR A 303 10.62 8.88 1.10
C THR A 303 9.90 10.22 1.03
N LEU A 304 10.11 10.96 -0.06
CA LEU A 304 9.35 12.18 -0.34
C LEU A 304 7.87 11.91 -0.57
N THR A 305 7.51 10.75 -1.15
CA THR A 305 6.11 10.34 -1.28
C THR A 305 5.42 10.22 0.09
N ASP A 306 6.09 9.65 1.09
CA ASP A 306 5.54 9.61 2.45
C ASP A 306 5.45 11.03 3.06
N ALA A 307 6.42 11.91 2.78
CA ALA A 307 6.38 13.31 3.22
C ALA A 307 5.17 14.06 2.66
N GLU A 308 4.90 13.93 1.36
CA GLU A 308 3.70 14.49 0.71
C GLU A 308 2.42 13.96 1.35
N ARG A 309 2.36 12.66 1.68
CA ARG A 309 1.19 12.06 2.33
C ARG A 309 0.94 12.66 3.71
N VAL A 310 1.99 12.92 4.50
CA VAL A 310 1.86 13.64 5.78
C VAL A 310 1.29 15.05 5.56
N ARG A 311 1.77 15.77 4.53
CA ARG A 311 1.25 17.11 4.17
C ARG A 311 -0.21 17.06 3.72
N ARG A 312 -0.58 16.10 2.87
CA ARG A 312 -1.98 15.87 2.42
C ARG A 312 -2.90 15.48 3.57
N ALA A 313 -2.38 14.89 4.65
CA ALA A 313 -3.15 14.63 5.86
C ALA A 313 -3.49 15.90 6.68
N GLY A 314 -3.05 17.09 6.22
CA GLY A 314 -3.37 18.38 6.84
C GLY A 314 -2.49 18.73 8.04
N LEU A 315 -1.34 18.07 8.20
CA LEU A 315 -0.46 18.23 9.35
C LEU A 315 0.67 19.23 9.04
N SER A 316 0.75 20.28 9.86
CA SER A 316 1.77 21.34 9.77
C SER A 316 3.06 21.00 10.53
N HIS A 317 3.12 19.84 11.19
CA HIS A 317 4.29 19.36 11.92
C HIS A 317 5.56 19.38 11.07
N ARG A 318 6.72 19.50 11.73
CA ARG A 318 8.01 19.29 11.06
C ARG A 318 8.05 17.86 10.50
N VAL A 319 8.53 17.71 9.27
CA VAL A 319 8.72 16.39 8.65
C VAL A 319 10.20 16.24 8.30
N VAL A 320 10.78 15.10 8.65
CA VAL A 320 12.20 14.80 8.46
C VAL A 320 12.36 13.60 7.54
N LEU A 321 13.06 13.80 6.42
CA LEU A 321 13.43 12.76 5.48
C LEU A 321 14.69 12.03 5.98
N LEU A 322 14.47 10.88 6.64
CA LEU A 322 15.51 10.14 7.38
C LEU A 322 16.60 9.52 6.50
N SER A 323 16.26 9.27 5.23
CA SER A 323 17.17 8.72 4.22
C SER A 323 17.93 9.80 3.44
N GLY A 324 17.57 11.08 3.65
CA GLY A 324 18.04 12.17 2.78
C GLY A 324 17.40 12.13 1.39
N PHE A 325 17.87 13.02 0.53
CA PHE A 325 17.49 13.11 -0.89
C PHE A 325 18.51 12.38 -1.76
N ASP A 326 18.09 11.92 -2.94
CA ASP A 326 18.89 11.06 -3.81
C ASP A 326 19.42 11.83 -5.03
N GLU A 327 18.67 12.83 -5.50
CA GLU A 327 19.01 13.61 -6.68
C GLU A 327 18.91 15.13 -6.44
N LEU A 328 19.58 15.93 -7.28
CA LEU A 328 19.53 17.39 -7.18
C LEU A 328 18.09 17.93 -7.37
N GLY A 329 17.30 17.26 -8.22
CA GLY A 329 15.92 17.65 -8.52
C GLY A 329 14.96 17.52 -7.31
N ASP A 330 15.27 16.64 -6.37
CA ASP A 330 14.47 16.43 -5.15
C ASP A 330 14.42 17.68 -4.27
N LEU A 331 15.47 18.50 -4.30
CA LEU A 331 15.60 19.68 -3.44
C LEU A 331 14.50 20.71 -3.67
N ALA A 332 13.95 20.78 -4.88
CA ALA A 332 12.82 21.66 -5.18
C ALA A 332 11.57 21.24 -4.39
N LEU A 333 11.21 19.95 -4.46
CA LEU A 333 10.05 19.39 -3.76
C LEU A 333 10.25 19.41 -2.23
N VAL A 334 11.46 19.11 -1.77
CA VAL A 334 11.85 19.22 -0.36
C VAL A 334 11.55 20.62 0.21
N ARG A 335 11.87 21.68 -0.54
CA ARG A 335 11.62 23.07 -0.14
C ARG A 335 10.14 23.41 -0.21
N GLU A 336 9.47 23.05 -1.30
CA GLU A 336 8.03 23.25 -1.48
C GLU A 336 7.22 22.68 -0.31
N LEU A 337 7.58 21.47 0.13
CA LEU A 337 6.91 20.77 1.22
C LEU A 337 7.45 21.12 2.62
N ALA A 338 8.43 22.03 2.71
CA ALA A 338 9.13 22.40 3.95
C ALA A 338 9.57 21.17 4.77
N ILE A 339 10.42 20.33 4.14
CA ILE A 339 10.94 19.08 4.71
C ILE A 339 12.38 19.29 5.19
N ASP A 340 12.68 18.81 6.40
CA ASP A 340 14.05 18.70 6.87
C ASP A 340 14.71 17.48 6.24
N CYS A 341 15.97 17.61 5.82
CA CYS A 341 16.70 16.50 5.22
C CYS A 341 17.84 16.02 6.10
N VAL A 342 18.01 14.70 6.18
CA VAL A 342 19.24 14.10 6.66
C VAL A 342 20.29 14.14 5.56
N VAL A 343 21.48 14.65 5.86
CA VAL A 343 22.68 14.60 5.01
C VAL A 343 23.64 13.59 5.62
N HIS A 344 23.99 12.57 4.85
CA HIS A 344 24.76 11.43 5.34
C HIS A 344 25.91 11.01 4.40
N HIS A 345 26.06 11.67 3.26
CA HIS A 345 27.09 11.35 2.27
C HIS A 345 27.59 12.59 1.51
N GLU A 346 28.83 12.53 1.00
CA GLU A 346 29.50 13.62 0.28
C GLU A 346 28.74 14.04 -0.99
N SER A 347 28.09 13.09 -1.68
CA SER A 347 27.28 13.40 -2.87
C SER A 347 26.13 14.36 -2.56
N GLN A 348 25.47 14.21 -1.41
CA GLN A 348 24.38 15.09 -0.98
C GLN A 348 24.89 16.48 -0.62
N LEU A 349 26.07 16.56 -0.02
CA LEU A 349 26.73 17.83 0.27
C LEU A 349 27.07 18.58 -1.03
N ALA A 350 27.66 17.88 -2.01
CA ALA A 350 27.94 18.45 -3.33
C ALA A 350 26.66 18.90 -4.05
N MET A 351 25.56 18.16 -3.92
CA MET A 351 24.26 18.60 -4.48
C MET A 351 23.76 19.89 -3.83
N LEU A 352 23.88 20.04 -2.50
CA LEU A 352 23.51 21.27 -1.80
C LEU A 352 24.39 22.45 -2.22
N GLU A 353 25.69 22.25 -2.38
CA GLU A 353 26.65 23.27 -2.83
C GLU A 353 26.34 23.76 -4.26
N ARG A 354 25.88 22.88 -5.14
CA ARG A 354 25.46 23.23 -6.51
C ARG A 354 24.05 23.80 -6.60
N SER A 355 23.24 23.66 -5.55
CA SER A 355 21.86 24.10 -5.58
C SER A 355 21.81 25.63 -5.46
N PRO A 356 20.97 26.32 -6.26
CA PRO A 356 20.84 27.76 -6.15
C PRO A 356 20.39 28.14 -4.73
N ALA A 357 20.96 29.25 -4.23
CA ALA A 357 20.57 29.79 -2.94
C ALA A 357 19.09 30.19 -2.97
N GLN A 358 18.29 29.57 -2.10
CA GLN A 358 16.84 29.78 -1.95
C GLN A 358 16.51 29.92 -0.45
N ALA A 359 15.24 29.74 -0.08
CA ALA A 359 14.82 29.76 1.32
C ALA A 359 15.67 28.81 2.19
N PRO A 360 16.14 29.26 3.38
CA PRO A 360 16.95 28.45 4.27
C PRO A 360 16.24 27.16 4.69
N GLN A 361 16.95 26.02 4.58
CA GLN A 361 16.45 24.70 4.95
C GLN A 361 17.14 24.18 6.21
N SER A 362 16.37 23.59 7.13
CA SER A 362 16.92 22.84 8.27
C SER A 362 17.48 21.48 7.83
N LEU A 363 18.68 21.13 8.29
CA LEU A 363 19.36 19.89 7.94
C LEU A 363 19.82 19.12 9.18
N TRP A 364 19.94 17.80 9.00
CA TRP A 364 20.48 16.89 10.01
C TRP A 364 21.74 16.21 9.47
N ILE A 365 22.91 16.47 10.04
CA ILE A 365 24.12 15.74 9.72
C ILE A 365 24.06 14.39 10.43
N LYS A 366 24.18 13.31 9.66
CA LYS A 366 24.24 11.95 10.21
C LYS A 366 25.68 11.50 10.39
N ILE A 367 26.02 11.08 11.59
CA ILE A 367 27.33 10.48 11.92
C ILE A 367 27.16 8.97 12.03
N ASP A 368 28.00 8.24 11.31
CA ASP A 368 28.15 6.80 11.51
C ASP A 368 29.01 6.54 12.75
N THR A 369 28.39 5.93 13.76
CA THR A 369 29.04 5.64 15.04
C THR A 369 29.40 4.16 15.20
N GLY A 370 29.11 3.34 14.18
CA GLY A 370 29.35 1.90 14.21
C GLY A 370 28.28 1.04 13.54
N MET A 371 27.23 1.64 12.96
CA MET A 371 26.21 0.88 12.22
C MET A 371 26.67 0.60 10.77
N HIS A 372 27.55 1.44 10.22
CA HIS A 372 28.15 1.25 8.89
C HIS A 372 27.13 1.13 7.75
N ARG A 373 26.00 1.84 7.89
CA ARG A 373 24.92 1.86 6.89
C ARG A 373 24.79 3.20 6.18
N LEU A 374 24.63 4.29 6.94
CA LEU A 374 24.55 5.66 6.42
C LEU A 374 25.12 6.61 7.47
N GLY A 375 25.91 7.59 7.04
CA GLY A 375 26.48 8.64 7.87
C GLY A 375 27.94 8.91 7.52
N PHE A 376 28.40 10.11 7.84
CA PHE A 376 29.80 10.47 7.75
C PHE A 376 30.61 9.82 8.87
N ALA A 377 31.88 9.55 8.60
CA ALA A 377 32.80 9.10 9.65
C ALA A 377 32.94 10.18 10.74
N PRO A 378 33.13 9.81 12.03
CA PRO A 378 33.25 10.75 13.15
C PRO A 378 34.23 11.92 12.90
N GLU A 379 35.36 11.64 12.27
CA GLU A 379 36.44 12.60 12.01
C GLU A 379 36.05 13.65 10.97
N GLN A 380 35.00 13.39 10.17
CA GLN A 380 34.52 14.30 9.14
C GLN A 380 33.50 15.33 9.67
N ALA A 381 32.99 15.15 10.90
CA ALA A 381 31.88 15.94 11.44
C ALA A 381 32.10 17.46 11.34
N ARG A 382 33.25 17.96 11.81
CA ARG A 382 33.59 19.39 11.74
C ARG A 382 33.66 19.89 10.30
N ARG A 383 34.33 19.16 9.41
CA ARG A 383 34.45 19.54 7.99
C ARG A 383 33.08 19.67 7.32
N VAL A 384 32.19 18.71 7.55
CA VAL A 384 30.84 18.72 6.95
C VAL A 384 30.01 19.89 7.50
N PHE A 385 30.07 20.13 8.80
CA PHE A 385 29.40 21.26 9.45
C PHE A 385 29.85 22.61 8.88
N GLU A 386 31.17 22.82 8.76
CA GLU A 386 31.74 24.07 8.23
C GLU A 386 31.34 24.33 6.77
N ARG A 387 31.23 23.27 5.96
CA ARG A 387 30.75 23.40 4.57
C ARG A 387 29.27 23.74 4.52
N LEU A 388 28.43 23.03 5.28
CA LEU A 388 26.99 23.28 5.29
C LEU A 388 26.65 24.67 5.83
N ARG A 389 27.29 25.12 6.92
CA ARG A 389 26.99 26.44 7.52
C ARG A 389 27.38 27.61 6.62
N ALA A 390 28.29 27.40 5.65
CA ALA A 390 28.72 28.42 4.71
C ALA A 390 27.71 28.64 3.56
N LEU A 391 26.74 27.74 3.40
CA LEU A 391 25.72 27.84 2.36
C LEU A 391 24.56 28.73 2.82
N ALA A 392 24.24 29.77 2.06
CA ALA A 392 23.15 30.70 2.37
C ALA A 392 21.76 30.04 2.46
N GLN A 393 21.57 28.93 1.73
CA GLN A 393 20.35 28.13 1.73
C GLN A 393 20.25 27.13 2.90
N VAL A 394 21.24 27.09 3.79
CA VAL A 394 21.22 26.21 4.97
C VAL A 394 20.87 27.05 6.19
N GLY A 395 19.79 26.65 6.88
CA GLY A 395 19.37 27.23 8.14
C GLY A 395 19.97 26.47 9.33
N GLU A 396 19.10 25.94 10.18
CA GLU A 396 19.52 25.19 11.36
C GLU A 396 20.16 23.84 11.01
N ILE A 397 21.33 23.57 11.60
CA ILE A 397 22.02 22.28 11.49
C ILE A 397 21.86 21.50 12.80
N ARG A 398 21.48 20.25 12.68
CA ARG A 398 21.28 19.30 13.78
C ARG A 398 22.12 18.05 13.58
N TRP A 399 22.23 17.23 14.62
CA TRP A 399 23.07 16.04 14.63
C TRP A 399 22.25 14.77 14.85
N MET A 400 22.53 13.74 14.07
CA MET A 400 21.84 12.46 14.16
C MET A 400 22.82 11.28 14.13
N THR A 401 22.56 10.25 14.93
CA THR A 401 23.11 8.90 14.71
C THR A 401 22.04 7.85 14.96
N HIS A 402 22.36 6.56 14.77
CA HIS A 402 21.43 5.46 15.02
C HIS A 402 22.15 4.26 15.60
N PHE A 403 21.57 3.68 16.66
CA PHE A 403 22.14 2.50 17.32
C PHE A 403 21.96 1.24 16.48
N ALA A 404 22.97 0.35 16.57
CA ALA A 404 22.97 -0.94 15.90
C ALA A 404 22.45 -2.08 16.79
N CYS A 405 22.72 -2.04 18.10
CA CYS A 405 22.48 -3.15 19.05
C CYS A 405 21.72 -2.73 20.33
N ALA A 406 20.97 -1.62 20.29
CA ALA A 406 20.23 -1.16 21.47
C ALA A 406 19.08 -2.10 21.85
N ASP A 407 18.57 -2.84 20.87
CA ASP A 407 17.57 -3.92 20.95
C ASP A 407 18.09 -5.19 21.62
N ASP A 408 19.38 -5.51 21.45
CA ASP A 408 20.05 -6.61 22.16
C ASP A 408 20.37 -6.25 23.62
N ASN A 409 20.07 -5.00 24.03
CA ASN A 409 20.46 -4.43 25.32
C ASN A 409 21.99 -4.55 25.57
N ASP A 410 22.77 -4.55 24.49
CA ASP A 410 24.23 -4.53 24.52
C ASP A 410 24.69 -3.13 24.96
N ARG A 411 24.93 -3.01 26.28
CA ARG A 411 25.32 -1.74 26.88
C ARG A 411 26.68 -1.28 26.40
N GLU A 412 27.63 -2.19 26.22
CA GLU A 412 28.99 -1.87 25.82
C GLU A 412 28.99 -1.19 24.45
N ARG A 413 28.42 -1.83 23.43
CA ARG A 413 28.37 -1.26 22.07
C ARG A 413 27.53 0.01 22.00
N THR A 414 26.43 0.06 22.74
CA THR A 414 25.55 1.24 22.76
C THR A 414 26.26 2.43 23.41
N ASP A 415 26.97 2.22 24.51
CA ASP A 415 27.76 3.25 25.19
C ASP A 415 28.94 3.71 24.33
N GLU A 416 29.60 2.80 23.61
CA GLU A 416 30.64 3.14 22.62
C GLU A 416 30.09 4.03 21.50
N GLN A 417 28.92 3.70 20.92
CA GLN A 417 28.30 4.54 19.89
C GLN A 417 27.96 5.94 20.45
N MET A 418 27.48 6.03 21.69
CA MET A 418 27.23 7.32 22.35
C MET A 418 28.51 8.12 22.59
N ALA A 419 29.58 7.47 23.03
CA ALA A 419 30.88 8.11 23.26
C ALA A 419 31.46 8.64 21.94
N ARG A 420 31.45 7.82 20.87
CA ARG A 420 31.88 8.21 19.52
C ARG A 420 31.07 9.40 19.00
N PHE A 421 29.75 9.37 19.14
CA PHE A 421 28.90 10.49 18.72
C PHE A 421 29.28 11.80 19.43
N ARG A 422 29.46 11.74 20.76
CA ARG A 422 29.83 12.90 21.58
C ARG A 422 31.20 13.45 21.21
N ALA A 423 32.18 12.57 20.99
CA ALA A 423 33.52 12.95 20.57
C ALA A 423 33.52 13.59 19.17
N ALA A 424 32.74 13.04 18.23
CA ALA A 424 32.64 13.54 16.85
C ALA A 424 32.12 14.99 16.79
N ILE A 425 31.05 15.27 17.53
CA ILE A 425 30.42 16.60 17.50
C ILE A 425 31.14 17.61 18.40
N GLY A 426 31.78 17.17 19.49
CA GLY A 426 32.51 18.03 20.42
C GLY A 426 31.71 19.24 20.89
N ASP A 427 32.23 20.43 20.61
CA ASP A 427 31.67 21.74 20.94
C ASP A 427 30.76 22.33 19.84
N LEU A 428 30.55 21.60 18.73
CA LEU A 428 29.74 22.11 17.63
C LEU A 428 28.29 22.32 18.07
N PRO A 429 27.65 23.44 17.65
CA PRO A 429 26.29 23.75 18.04
C PRO A 429 25.28 22.85 17.33
N GLY A 430 24.05 22.82 17.83
CA GLY A 430 22.92 22.13 17.20
C GLY A 430 22.27 21.07 18.07
N GLU A 431 20.98 20.83 17.85
CA GLU A 431 20.20 19.80 18.55
C GLU A 431 20.67 18.39 18.16
N ARG A 432 20.52 17.43 19.07
CA ARG A 432 21.07 16.07 18.97
C ARG A 432 19.98 15.01 19.02
N SER A 433 20.08 14.00 18.16
CA SER A 433 19.16 12.86 18.14
C SER A 433 19.87 11.53 17.97
N LEU A 434 19.78 10.66 18.99
CA LEU A 434 20.40 9.33 18.97
C LEU A 434 19.35 8.22 19.11
N ALA A 435 18.45 8.37 20.09
CA ALA A 435 17.59 7.29 20.55
C ALA A 435 16.51 6.86 19.54
N ASN A 436 16.54 5.58 19.16
CA ASN A 436 15.43 4.85 18.54
C ASN A 436 14.52 4.23 19.62
N SER A 437 13.50 3.43 19.25
CA SER A 437 12.57 2.81 20.20
C SER A 437 13.24 2.04 21.35
N ALA A 438 14.29 1.27 21.07
CA ALA A 438 14.99 0.48 22.09
C ALA A 438 15.74 1.42 23.06
N ALA A 439 16.47 2.38 22.50
CA ALA A 439 17.25 3.34 23.27
C ALA A 439 16.41 4.29 24.13
N VAL A 440 15.23 4.69 23.66
CA VAL A 440 14.26 5.45 24.48
C VAL A 440 13.93 4.71 25.77
N GLN A 441 13.80 3.38 25.70
CA GLN A 441 13.36 2.55 26.82
C GLN A 441 14.51 2.13 27.75
N ALA A 442 15.67 1.77 27.20
CA ALA A 442 16.77 1.16 27.96
C ALA A 442 17.93 2.11 28.28
N PHE A 443 18.06 3.23 27.58
CA PHE A 443 19.25 4.10 27.62
C PHE A 443 18.87 5.58 27.75
N SER A 444 18.47 6.02 28.94
CA SER A 444 18.04 7.41 29.18
C SER A 444 19.09 8.47 28.84
N ALA A 445 20.39 8.14 28.97
CA ALA A 445 21.48 9.02 28.56
C ALA A 445 21.50 9.33 27.05
N SER A 446 20.82 8.53 26.23
CA SER A 446 20.77 8.67 24.76
C SER A 446 19.67 9.60 24.25
N HIS A 447 18.76 10.08 25.12
CA HIS A 447 17.55 10.80 24.69
C HIS A 447 17.85 12.08 23.92
N GLY A 448 18.96 12.75 24.23
CA GLY A 448 19.36 13.99 23.57
C GLY A 448 18.27 15.06 23.61
N ASP A 449 18.21 15.87 22.56
CA ASP A 449 17.16 16.88 22.37
C ASP A 449 15.94 16.29 21.64
N TRP A 450 16.15 15.24 20.83
CA TRP A 450 15.12 14.56 20.06
C TRP A 450 15.22 13.04 20.14
N VAL A 451 14.10 12.38 20.44
CA VAL A 451 13.93 10.93 20.34
C VAL A 451 13.15 10.55 19.08
N ARG A 452 13.45 9.39 18.49
CA ARG A 452 12.85 8.90 17.23
C ARG A 452 12.18 7.54 17.40
N PRO A 453 11.08 7.47 18.18
CA PRO A 453 10.37 6.21 18.36
C PRO A 453 9.72 5.75 17.05
N GLY A 454 9.93 4.47 16.72
CA GLY A 454 9.27 3.75 15.64
C GLY A 454 8.37 2.67 16.25
N GLY A 455 8.83 1.41 16.27
CA GLY A 455 8.05 0.26 16.73
C GLY A 455 7.33 0.43 18.07
N MET A 456 7.92 1.12 19.05
CA MET A 456 7.25 1.34 20.34
C MET A 456 5.95 2.17 20.22
N LEU A 457 5.83 3.06 19.23
CA LEU A 457 4.58 3.78 18.96
C LEU A 457 3.46 2.83 18.55
N TYR A 458 3.80 1.74 17.87
CA TYR A 458 2.87 0.73 17.36
C TYR A 458 2.64 -0.42 18.34
N GLY A 459 3.21 -0.32 19.55
CA GLY A 459 3.08 -1.34 20.58
C GLY A 459 4.01 -2.55 20.41
N LEU A 460 5.02 -2.43 19.55
CA LEU A 460 6.00 -3.49 19.33
C LEU A 460 7.12 -3.40 20.36
N SER A 461 7.44 -4.53 20.98
CA SER A 461 8.74 -4.69 21.62
C SER A 461 9.85 -4.71 20.58
N THR A 462 10.96 -4.06 20.92
CA THR A 462 12.22 -4.16 20.18
C THR A 462 13.25 -5.00 20.91
N PHE A 463 12.91 -5.61 22.05
CA PHE A 463 13.85 -6.40 22.83
C PHE A 463 13.53 -7.89 22.65
N ALA A 464 14.57 -8.72 22.58
CA ALA A 464 14.40 -10.16 22.63
C ALA A 464 13.66 -10.58 23.91
N HIS A 465 12.75 -11.54 23.78
CA HIS A 465 11.96 -12.15 24.87
C HIS A 465 11.11 -11.21 25.72
N LYS A 466 10.91 -9.95 25.30
CA LYS A 466 9.91 -9.05 25.89
C LYS A 466 8.79 -8.79 24.90
N MET A 467 7.59 -8.64 25.43
CA MET A 467 6.40 -8.26 24.69
C MET A 467 6.10 -6.77 24.90
N GLY A 468 5.35 -6.15 23.99
CA GLY A 468 4.94 -4.75 24.15
C GLY A 468 4.32 -4.44 25.52
N HIS A 469 3.48 -5.35 26.06
CA HIS A 469 2.83 -5.14 27.36
C HIS A 469 3.82 -5.12 28.55
N ASP A 470 4.94 -5.84 28.48
CA ASP A 470 5.99 -5.83 29.52
C ASP A 470 6.67 -4.46 29.62
N LEU A 471 6.52 -3.64 28.56
CA LEU A 471 7.09 -2.31 28.42
C LEU A 471 6.03 -1.20 28.65
N GLY A 472 4.80 -1.61 28.97
CA GLY A 472 3.65 -0.72 29.13
C GLY A 472 3.10 -0.18 27.81
N LEU A 473 3.37 -0.87 26.69
CA LEU A 473 2.89 -0.52 25.36
C LEU A 473 1.62 -1.33 25.02
N GLN A 474 0.77 -0.73 24.19
CA GLN A 474 -0.46 -1.35 23.67
C GLN A 474 -0.30 -1.66 22.17
N PRO A 475 -0.60 -2.88 21.70
CA PRO A 475 -0.46 -3.23 20.28
C PRO A 475 -1.46 -2.43 19.44
N ALA A 476 -0.95 -1.74 18.41
CA ALA A 476 -1.75 -0.87 17.55
C ALA A 476 -2.45 -1.61 16.40
N MET A 477 -2.15 -2.89 16.15
CA MET A 477 -2.78 -3.71 15.11
C MET A 477 -3.28 -5.04 15.68
N SER A 478 -4.53 -5.38 15.34
CA SER A 478 -5.03 -6.76 15.39
C SER A 478 -5.22 -7.28 13.97
N LEU A 479 -4.62 -8.41 13.62
CA LEU A 479 -4.92 -9.13 12.39
C LEU A 479 -5.81 -10.33 12.73
N SER A 480 -7.03 -10.34 12.22
CA SER A 480 -7.96 -11.44 12.39
C SER A 480 -8.60 -11.88 11.09
N THR A 481 -9.08 -13.11 11.07
CA THR A 481 -9.84 -13.71 9.97
C THR A 481 -10.90 -14.64 10.54
N ARG A 482 -11.46 -15.53 9.72
CA ARG A 482 -12.42 -16.55 10.15
C ARG A 482 -12.12 -17.91 9.55
N LEU A 483 -12.58 -18.96 10.24
CA LEU A 483 -12.63 -20.29 9.67
C LEU A 483 -13.63 -20.33 8.50
N ILE A 484 -13.23 -20.92 7.38
CA ILE A 484 -14.07 -21.11 6.19
C ILE A 484 -14.41 -22.57 5.93
N SER A 485 -13.65 -23.50 6.52
CA SER A 485 -13.88 -24.93 6.41
C SER A 485 -13.36 -25.65 7.65
N ILE A 486 -13.96 -26.80 7.97
CA ILE A 486 -13.50 -27.71 9.03
C ILE A 486 -13.49 -29.11 8.46
N GLN A 487 -12.36 -29.79 8.57
CA GLN A 487 -12.14 -31.16 8.12
C GLN A 487 -12.04 -32.10 9.32
N GLN A 488 -12.58 -33.31 9.17
CA GLN A 488 -12.38 -34.42 10.10
C GLN A 488 -11.31 -35.34 9.51
N LEU A 489 -10.12 -35.36 10.10
CA LEU A 489 -9.00 -36.15 9.60
C LEU A 489 -8.68 -37.31 10.53
N SER A 490 -8.30 -38.44 9.94
CA SER A 490 -7.90 -39.65 10.63
C SER A 490 -6.40 -39.63 10.97
N THR A 491 -5.97 -40.53 11.85
CA THR A 491 -4.55 -40.76 12.12
C THR A 491 -3.80 -41.07 10.81
N GLY A 492 -2.68 -40.40 10.56
CA GLY A 492 -1.83 -40.59 9.39
C GLY A 492 -2.15 -39.68 8.18
N ASP A 493 -3.34 -39.07 8.14
CA ASP A 493 -3.73 -38.13 7.08
C ASP A 493 -2.77 -36.94 7.01
N ALA A 494 -2.41 -36.54 5.80
CA ALA A 494 -1.47 -35.44 5.57
C ALA A 494 -2.20 -34.09 5.43
N VAL A 495 -1.57 -33.01 5.92
CA VAL A 495 -2.10 -31.64 5.82
C VAL A 495 -1.16 -30.74 5.01
N GLY A 496 -1.73 -30.08 4.01
CA GLY A 496 -1.08 -29.02 3.24
C GLY A 496 0.00 -29.50 2.26
N TYR A 497 0.68 -28.52 1.62
CA TYR A 497 1.68 -28.79 0.60
C TYR A 497 2.87 -29.59 1.14
N GLY A 498 3.32 -30.56 0.33
CA GLY A 498 4.46 -31.41 0.64
C GLY A 498 4.19 -32.46 1.72
N ALA A 499 2.95 -32.58 2.22
CA ALA A 499 2.55 -33.56 3.24
C ALA A 499 3.45 -33.55 4.49
N GLY A 500 3.97 -32.36 4.86
CA GLY A 500 4.95 -32.21 5.94
C GLY A 500 4.37 -32.39 7.34
N TYR A 501 3.05 -32.32 7.51
CA TYR A 501 2.36 -32.65 8.75
C TYR A 501 1.47 -33.87 8.54
N ARG A 502 1.59 -34.86 9.43
CA ARG A 502 0.72 -36.04 9.49
C ARG A 502 -0.06 -36.02 10.79
N CYS A 503 -1.37 -36.24 10.72
CA CYS A 503 -2.24 -36.20 11.88
C CYS A 503 -1.84 -37.31 12.87
N PRO A 504 -1.42 -36.98 14.11
CA PRO A 504 -0.96 -37.98 15.07
C PRO A 504 -2.10 -38.78 15.70
N ARG A 505 -3.34 -38.30 15.54
CA ARG A 505 -4.59 -38.88 16.04
C ARG A 505 -5.76 -38.37 15.20
N PRO A 506 -6.96 -38.95 15.34
CA PRO A 506 -8.15 -38.34 14.76
C PRO A 506 -8.32 -36.92 15.30
N MET A 507 -8.49 -35.95 14.41
CA MET A 507 -8.52 -34.54 14.79
C MET A 507 -9.36 -33.69 13.85
N ARG A 508 -9.87 -32.58 14.39
CA ARG A 508 -10.55 -31.53 13.64
C ARG A 508 -9.52 -30.51 13.17
N VAL A 509 -9.52 -30.23 11.88
CA VAL A 509 -8.64 -29.24 11.26
C VAL A 509 -9.47 -28.10 10.68
N GLY A 510 -9.24 -26.89 11.17
CA GLY A 510 -9.87 -25.68 10.66
C GLY A 510 -9.04 -25.06 9.55
N ILE A 511 -9.70 -24.55 8.52
CA ILE A 511 -9.06 -23.80 7.44
C ILE A 511 -9.46 -22.33 7.59
N ALA A 512 -8.50 -21.48 7.89
CA ALA A 512 -8.66 -20.03 7.97
C ALA A 512 -8.38 -19.38 6.62
N ALA A 513 -9.14 -18.34 6.28
CA ALA A 513 -9.03 -17.61 5.02
C ALA A 513 -7.93 -16.53 5.07
N VAL A 514 -6.71 -16.96 5.36
CA VAL A 514 -5.52 -16.11 5.36
C VAL A 514 -4.31 -16.90 4.86
N GLY A 515 -3.43 -16.25 4.12
CA GLY A 515 -2.14 -16.83 3.74
C GLY A 515 -1.07 -15.79 3.45
N TYR A 516 0.00 -16.21 2.78
CA TYR A 516 1.11 -15.30 2.46
C TYR A 516 0.76 -14.23 1.44
N GLY A 517 -0.32 -14.39 0.67
CA GLY A 517 -0.88 -13.35 -0.18
C GLY A 517 -1.45 -12.17 0.62
N ASP A 518 -1.85 -12.40 1.86
CA ASP A 518 -2.35 -11.39 2.80
C ASP A 518 -1.24 -10.79 3.67
N GLY A 519 -0.05 -11.39 3.65
CA GLY A 519 1.11 -10.98 4.44
C GLY A 519 1.45 -11.90 5.61
N TYR A 520 0.72 -12.99 5.82
CA TYR A 520 1.09 -13.98 6.84
C TYR A 520 2.35 -14.75 6.42
N PRO A 521 3.36 -14.94 7.29
CA PRO A 521 4.65 -15.48 6.88
C PRO A 521 4.52 -16.91 6.33
N ARG A 522 4.91 -17.11 5.07
CA ARG A 522 4.88 -18.45 4.43
C ARG A 522 5.72 -19.48 5.20
N HIS A 523 6.81 -19.02 5.79
CA HIS A 523 7.77 -19.84 6.51
C HIS A 523 7.35 -20.14 7.95
N ALA A 524 6.21 -19.63 8.45
CA ALA A 524 5.70 -19.99 9.77
C ALA A 524 5.57 -21.52 9.91
N PRO A 525 6.26 -22.14 10.87
CA PRO A 525 6.26 -23.58 11.03
C PRO A 525 4.95 -24.08 11.68
N THR A 526 4.71 -25.39 11.58
CA THR A 526 3.76 -26.09 12.46
C THR A 526 4.06 -25.73 13.92
N GLY A 527 3.02 -25.43 14.70
CA GLY A 527 3.15 -24.98 16.10
C GLY A 527 3.08 -23.46 16.27
N THR A 528 3.13 -22.68 15.18
CA THR A 528 2.96 -21.22 15.26
C THR A 528 1.61 -20.88 15.92
N PRO A 529 1.59 -20.04 16.97
CA PRO A 529 0.39 -19.81 17.77
C PRO A 529 -0.66 -18.98 17.02
N VAL A 530 -1.92 -19.33 17.23
CA VAL A 530 -3.11 -18.55 16.82
C VAL A 530 -4.15 -18.63 17.94
N LYS A 531 -5.17 -17.76 17.88
CA LYS A 531 -6.33 -17.83 18.80
C LYS A 531 -7.60 -18.06 17.99
N ILE A 532 -8.43 -19.03 18.41
CA ILE A 532 -9.74 -19.29 17.79
C ILE A 532 -10.82 -19.11 18.84
N ALA A 533 -11.72 -18.15 18.62
CA ALA A 533 -12.76 -17.78 19.59
C ALA A 533 -12.19 -17.62 21.03
N GLY A 534 -11.03 -16.96 21.15
CA GLY A 534 -10.31 -16.74 22.42
C GLY A 534 -9.47 -17.93 22.93
N GLN A 535 -9.66 -19.13 22.39
CA GLN A 535 -8.90 -20.33 22.79
C GLN A 535 -7.56 -20.42 22.06
N SER A 536 -6.51 -20.90 22.74
CA SER A 536 -5.20 -21.13 22.13
C SER A 536 -5.27 -22.29 21.14
N ALA A 537 -4.73 -22.08 19.95
CA ALA A 537 -4.59 -23.09 18.91
C ALA A 537 -3.25 -22.89 18.16
N GLN A 538 -2.96 -23.74 17.18
CA GLN A 538 -1.70 -23.70 16.47
C GLN A 538 -1.86 -24.02 14.98
N VAL A 539 -1.04 -23.37 14.16
CA VAL A 539 -0.89 -23.68 12.74
C VAL A 539 -0.36 -25.10 12.58
N ILE A 540 -0.88 -25.84 11.59
CA ILE A 540 -0.37 -27.15 11.19
C ILE A 540 -0.17 -27.21 9.68
N GLY A 541 0.95 -27.80 9.25
CA GLY A 541 1.30 -27.86 7.84
C GLY A 541 1.77 -26.51 7.28
N ARG A 542 2.05 -26.47 5.98
CA ARG A 542 2.59 -25.26 5.33
C ARG A 542 1.49 -24.22 5.08
N VAL A 543 1.81 -22.96 5.37
CA VAL A 543 1.01 -21.79 4.97
C VAL A 543 0.94 -21.70 3.44
N SER A 544 -0.27 -21.59 2.89
CA SER A 544 -0.50 -21.41 1.44
C SER A 544 -0.71 -19.93 1.08
N MET A 545 -1.00 -19.64 -0.20
CA MET A 545 -1.18 -18.26 -0.65
C MET A 545 -2.35 -17.59 0.07
N ASP A 546 -3.46 -18.29 0.23
CA ASP A 546 -4.71 -17.70 0.72
C ASP A 546 -5.30 -18.44 1.93
N LEU A 547 -4.76 -19.62 2.29
CA LEU A 547 -5.30 -20.50 3.33
C LEU A 547 -4.25 -20.96 4.35
N LEU A 548 -4.71 -21.12 5.59
CA LEU A 548 -3.94 -21.57 6.74
C LEU A 548 -4.70 -22.70 7.45
N ALA A 549 -4.04 -23.83 7.72
CA ALA A 549 -4.64 -24.93 8.46
C ALA A 549 -4.28 -24.84 9.96
N ILE A 550 -5.26 -25.09 10.82
CA ILE A 550 -5.17 -24.92 12.28
C ILE A 550 -5.72 -26.17 12.98
N ASP A 551 -5.01 -26.64 14.00
CA ASP A 551 -5.48 -27.69 14.89
C ASP A 551 -6.60 -27.16 15.81
N LEU A 552 -7.80 -27.71 15.71
CA LEU A 552 -8.97 -27.31 16.52
C LEU A 552 -9.16 -28.15 17.80
N SER A 553 -8.21 -29.01 18.15
CA SER A 553 -8.36 -29.92 19.29
C SER A 553 -8.56 -29.20 20.62
N ALA A 554 -7.92 -28.04 20.80
CA ALA A 554 -8.08 -27.18 21.98
C ALA A 554 -9.30 -26.24 21.88
N ALA A 555 -10.01 -26.23 20.75
CA ALA A 555 -11.16 -25.38 20.49
C ALA A 555 -12.35 -26.21 19.94
N PRO A 556 -12.92 -27.15 20.72
CA PRO A 556 -13.97 -28.05 20.24
C PRO A 556 -15.26 -27.32 19.85
N ALA A 557 -15.53 -26.14 20.42
CA ALA A 557 -16.68 -25.30 20.06
C ALA A 557 -16.44 -24.45 18.80
N ALA A 558 -15.27 -24.49 18.17
CA ALA A 558 -15.01 -23.74 16.95
C ALA A 558 -15.86 -24.25 15.79
N GLU A 559 -16.53 -23.34 15.09
CA GLU A 559 -17.39 -23.58 13.93
C GLU A 559 -16.94 -22.76 12.73
N ILE A 560 -17.45 -23.08 11.53
CA ILE A 560 -17.24 -22.24 10.34
C ILE A 560 -17.74 -20.82 10.65
N GLY A 561 -16.92 -19.82 10.37
CA GLY A 561 -17.18 -18.42 10.71
C GLY A 561 -16.58 -17.98 12.05
N SER A 562 -16.09 -18.89 12.90
CA SER A 562 -15.39 -18.52 14.14
C SER A 562 -14.19 -17.64 13.85
N GLU A 563 -14.01 -16.59 14.65
CA GLU A 563 -12.89 -15.69 14.54
C GLU A 563 -11.57 -16.42 14.81
N VAL A 564 -10.58 -16.14 13.97
CA VAL A 564 -9.19 -16.55 14.13
C VAL A 564 -8.36 -15.28 14.28
N LEU A 565 -7.84 -15.04 15.48
CA LEU A 565 -6.89 -13.95 15.73
C LEU A 565 -5.46 -14.47 15.47
N LEU A 566 -4.78 -13.82 14.54
CA LEU A 566 -3.41 -14.14 14.13
C LEU A 566 -2.40 -13.38 14.98
N TRP A 567 -2.67 -12.10 15.26
CA TRP A 567 -2.01 -11.34 16.31
C TRP A 567 -2.87 -10.17 16.76
N GLY A 568 -2.63 -9.66 17.96
CA GLY A 568 -3.35 -8.54 18.58
C GLY A 568 -3.18 -8.55 20.11
N PRO A 569 -4.04 -7.84 20.87
CA PRO A 569 -3.93 -7.75 22.34
C PRO A 569 -3.86 -9.10 23.07
N GLN A 570 -4.57 -10.13 22.57
CA GLN A 570 -4.61 -11.47 23.19
C GLN A 570 -3.53 -12.42 22.66
N LEU A 571 -2.82 -12.04 21.60
CA LEU A 571 -1.75 -12.80 20.98
C LEU A 571 -0.71 -11.81 20.44
N PRO A 572 0.29 -11.42 21.25
CA PRO A 572 1.31 -10.47 20.82
C PRO A 572 1.99 -10.92 19.53
N VAL A 573 2.20 -9.98 18.60
CA VAL A 573 2.81 -10.26 17.29
C VAL A 573 4.24 -10.79 17.44
N GLU A 574 4.93 -10.42 18.52
CA GLU A 574 6.26 -10.89 18.86
C GLU A 574 6.31 -12.41 19.10
N ARG A 575 5.25 -13.02 19.65
CA ARG A 575 5.18 -14.49 19.80
C ARG A 575 5.08 -15.20 18.46
N VAL A 576 4.32 -14.62 17.52
CA VAL A 576 4.18 -15.16 16.16
C VAL A 576 5.49 -14.99 15.41
N ALA A 577 6.14 -13.84 15.57
CA ALA A 577 7.44 -13.55 14.96
C ALA A 577 8.53 -14.49 15.48
N GLU A 578 8.62 -14.70 16.80
CA GLU A 578 9.56 -15.65 17.42
C GLU A 578 9.34 -17.07 16.89
N ALA A 579 8.10 -17.54 16.84
CA ALA A 579 7.77 -18.86 16.30
C ALA A 579 8.13 -19.00 14.81
N ALA A 580 8.01 -17.92 14.04
CA ALA A 580 8.35 -17.89 12.62
C ALA A 580 9.84 -17.59 12.34
N GLY A 581 10.65 -17.27 13.36
CA GLY A 581 12.07 -16.91 13.16
C GLY A 581 12.26 -15.54 12.48
N THR A 582 11.37 -14.59 12.76
CA THR A 582 11.41 -13.20 12.27
C THR A 582 11.13 -12.21 13.41
N ILE A 583 10.93 -10.93 13.11
CA ILE A 583 10.65 -9.84 14.02
C ILE A 583 9.24 -9.26 13.77
N GLY A 584 8.61 -8.72 14.82
CA GLY A 584 7.27 -8.13 14.71
C GLY A 584 7.16 -7.03 13.65
N TYR A 585 8.25 -6.29 13.40
CA TYR A 585 8.35 -5.30 12.32
C TYR A 585 8.06 -5.89 10.93
N GLU A 586 8.61 -7.06 10.61
CA GLU A 586 8.41 -7.69 9.31
C GLU A 586 6.95 -8.10 9.15
N LEU A 587 6.34 -8.66 10.21
CA LEU A 587 4.96 -9.12 10.17
C LEU A 587 3.96 -7.99 9.95
N VAL A 588 4.03 -6.91 10.74
CA VAL A 588 3.07 -5.80 10.62
C VAL A 588 3.27 -4.99 9.33
N CYS A 589 4.52 -4.81 8.88
CA CYS A 589 4.79 -4.13 7.61
C CYS A 589 4.44 -5.01 6.39
N GLY A 590 4.43 -6.34 6.55
CA GLY A 590 4.18 -7.31 5.50
C GLY A 590 2.71 -7.48 5.13
N VAL A 591 1.78 -6.94 5.92
CA VAL A 591 0.34 -7.00 5.65
C VAL A 591 0.02 -6.33 4.31
N THR A 592 -0.55 -7.08 3.37
CA THR A 592 -0.74 -6.60 2.01
C THR A 592 -2.06 -5.85 1.86
N ARG A 593 -2.21 -5.14 0.73
CA ARG A 593 -3.47 -4.48 0.33
C ARG A 593 -4.62 -5.48 0.03
N ARG A 594 -4.39 -6.80 0.11
CA ARG A 594 -5.48 -7.79 0.09
C ARG A 594 -6.31 -7.74 1.37
N VAL A 595 -5.70 -7.38 2.49
CA VAL A 595 -6.36 -7.29 3.79
C VAL A 595 -7.25 -6.04 3.86
N GLN A 596 -8.41 -6.18 4.49
CA GLN A 596 -9.28 -5.05 4.79
C GLN A 596 -8.73 -4.29 6.01
N PHE A 597 -8.50 -3.00 5.87
CA PHE A 597 -8.08 -2.15 6.99
C PHE A 597 -9.28 -1.47 7.63
N ALA A 598 -9.43 -1.65 8.95
CA ALA A 598 -10.41 -0.97 9.77
C ALA A 598 -9.70 -0.13 10.84
N ALA A 599 -10.32 0.95 11.29
CA ALA A 599 -9.83 1.72 12.44
C ALA A 599 -10.85 1.58 13.57
N SER A 600 -10.38 1.24 14.77
CA SER A 600 -11.19 1.30 15.99
C SER A 600 -10.90 2.62 16.72
N GLN A 601 -11.97 3.27 17.15
CA GLN A 601 -11.93 4.27 18.22
C GLN A 601 -12.62 3.63 19.42
N ALA A 602 -12.09 3.78 20.63
CA ALA A 602 -12.78 3.32 21.82
C ALA A 602 -14.16 3.97 21.89
N SER A 603 -15.20 3.15 22.06
CA SER A 603 -16.46 3.59 22.65
C SER A 603 -16.13 4.20 24.02
N GLU A 604 -16.63 5.40 24.29
CA GLU A 604 -16.64 5.95 25.65
C GLU A 604 -17.14 4.88 26.65
N PRO A 605 -16.51 4.75 27.83
CA PRO A 605 -17.03 3.85 28.84
C PRO A 605 -18.46 4.29 29.16
N VAL A 606 -19.43 3.43 28.86
CA VAL A 606 -20.80 3.58 29.33
C VAL A 606 -20.72 3.67 30.84
N SER A 607 -20.94 4.87 31.38
CA SER A 607 -21.07 5.06 32.82
C SER A 607 -22.27 4.24 33.26
N VAL A 608 -22.02 3.10 33.89
CA VAL A 608 -23.04 2.43 34.69
C VAL A 608 -23.20 3.33 35.91
N ALA A 609 -24.23 4.18 35.87
CA ALA A 609 -24.67 4.94 37.04
C ALA A 609 -25.04 3.92 38.12
N ALA A 610 -24.38 4.04 39.27
CA ALA A 610 -24.78 3.41 40.53
C ALA A 610 -25.93 4.20 41.16
#